data_AF-A0A8K0LZB8-F1
#
_entry.id   AF-A0A8K0LZB8-F1
#
_cell.length_a   1.000
_cell.length_b   1.000
_cell.length_c   1.000
_cell.angle_alpha   90.00
_cell.angle_beta   90.00
_cell.angle_gamma   90.00
#
_symmetry.space_group_name_H-M   'P 1'
#
loop_
_entity.id
_entity.type
_entity.pdbx_description
1 polymer ?
#
loop_
_entity_poly.entity_id
_entity_poly.type
_entity_poly.pdbx_seq_one_letter_code
_entity_poly.pdbx_strand_id
1 'polypeptide(L)'
;MIKTRKKNNSTHKPKTTREPAFAVDPQNKSRLFQHLPQELRDKIYSHVFFSTRLGYGQRAVDRIDRIRIKPAQNALAMLQTCRRAKKEIGDTWIGQVFVSFEDPKTMLDILTALPPGTLSKMRHLRVKGDPLMLSYEDGDVYYRLASTLRLLPGLRLDTLTVLGTPPYQVSYDTLNGLISESCGWKELRYISDGSEVLGFPRLEPLDSDDEVEKHRYWRKPQPAHWQSVLEDRDGALSKPSVAIYRSTVSGCLGSVMNANTRKRFEQNMPEHSTTREAFGITEDAG
;
A
#
# COMPACT_ATOMS: atom_id res chain seq x y z
N MET A 1 -15.46 28.24 -67.40
CA MET A 1 -15.27 29.70 -67.31
C MET A 1 -15.31 30.13 -65.85
N ILE A 2 -14.20 30.71 -65.42
CA ILE A 2 -13.82 31.34 -64.15
C ILE A 2 -15.00 31.79 -63.25
N LYS A 3 -15.05 31.30 -62.01
CA LYS A 3 -15.65 32.03 -60.89
C LYS A 3 -14.70 32.06 -59.69
N THR A 4 -14.44 33.28 -59.29
CA THR A 4 -13.37 33.78 -58.43
C THR A 4 -13.63 33.48 -56.96
N ARG A 5 -12.55 33.15 -56.23
CA ARG A 5 -12.49 33.01 -54.77
C ARG A 5 -13.08 34.24 -54.05
N LYS A 6 -14.08 34.03 -53.18
CA LYS A 6 -14.39 34.94 -52.07
C LYS A 6 -13.56 34.52 -50.85
N LYS A 7 -12.57 35.34 -50.50
CA LYS A 7 -11.87 35.29 -49.20
C LYS A 7 -12.85 35.76 -48.12
N ASN A 8 -13.27 34.86 -47.25
CA ASN A 8 -13.91 35.26 -45.99
C ASN A 8 -12.80 35.57 -44.98
N ASN A 9 -12.70 36.85 -44.62
CA ASN A 9 -11.86 37.32 -43.51
C ASN A 9 -12.44 36.79 -42.19
N SER A 10 -11.86 35.71 -41.68
CA SER A 10 -12.06 35.29 -40.29
C SER A 10 -11.37 36.29 -39.38
N THR A 11 -12.16 37.10 -38.69
CA THR A 11 -11.74 38.02 -37.64
C THR A 11 -11.09 37.21 -36.53
N HIS A 12 -9.76 37.27 -36.42
CA HIS A 12 -9.01 36.76 -35.28
C HIS A 12 -9.48 37.52 -34.03
N LYS A 13 -10.31 36.89 -33.20
CA LYS A 13 -10.47 37.32 -31.81
C LYS A 13 -9.13 37.07 -31.10
N PRO A 14 -8.47 38.10 -30.54
CA PRO A 14 -7.28 37.87 -29.73
C PRO A 14 -7.66 37.01 -28.52
N LYS A 15 -6.85 35.98 -28.28
CA LYS A 15 -6.96 35.12 -27.09
C LYS A 15 -6.95 36.01 -25.87
N THR A 16 -8.02 35.92 -25.08
CA THR A 16 -8.15 36.56 -23.77
C THR A 16 -6.90 36.26 -22.96
N THR A 17 -6.17 37.32 -22.66
CA THR A 17 -5.03 37.36 -21.74
C THR A 17 -5.45 36.67 -20.45
N ARG A 18 -4.71 35.65 -20.02
CA ARG A 18 -4.90 35.01 -18.71
C ARG A 18 -4.88 36.11 -17.65
N GLU A 19 -5.99 36.25 -16.93
CA GLU A 19 -6.07 37.12 -15.76
C GLU A 19 -4.92 36.75 -14.79
N PRO A 20 -4.27 37.76 -14.16
CA PRO A 20 -3.27 37.50 -13.16
C PRO A 20 -3.89 36.71 -12.00
N ALA A 21 -3.14 35.73 -11.48
CA ALA A 21 -3.54 34.96 -10.31
C ALA A 21 -3.93 35.91 -9.17
N PHE A 22 -5.23 35.99 -8.88
CA PHE A 22 -5.76 36.82 -7.79
C PHE A 22 -4.92 36.58 -6.51
N ALA A 23 -4.43 37.67 -5.93
CA ALA A 23 -3.69 37.60 -4.67
C ALA A 23 -4.55 36.89 -3.62
N VAL A 24 -3.97 35.88 -2.96
CA VAL A 24 -4.68 35.10 -1.94
C VAL A 24 -5.04 36.03 -0.79
N ASP A 25 -6.34 36.16 -0.50
CA ASP A 25 -6.84 36.93 0.65
C ASP A 25 -6.11 36.48 1.92
N PRO A 26 -5.45 37.41 2.65
CA PRO A 26 -4.76 37.05 3.87
C PRO A 26 -5.73 36.59 4.96
N GLN A 27 -7.06 36.74 4.84
CA GLN A 27 -8.04 36.26 5.83
C GLN A 27 -7.74 36.75 7.25
N ASN A 28 -7.27 37.99 7.36
CA ASN A 28 -6.86 38.64 8.60
C ASN A 28 -8.01 38.87 9.59
N LYS A 29 -9.23 38.40 9.32
CA LYS A 29 -10.38 38.42 10.24
C LYS A 29 -10.66 37.04 10.87
N SER A 30 -9.99 35.99 10.40
CA SER A 30 -10.15 34.63 10.92
C SER A 30 -9.32 34.45 12.18
N ARG A 31 -9.94 33.94 13.25
CA ARG A 31 -9.24 33.63 14.50
C ARG A 31 -8.11 32.63 14.30
N LEU A 32 -8.29 31.65 13.40
CA LEU A 32 -7.27 30.66 13.06
C LEU A 32 -6.00 31.34 12.51
N PHE A 33 -6.16 32.32 11.63
CA PHE A 33 -5.06 32.97 10.94
C PHE A 33 -4.51 34.19 11.69
N GLN A 34 -5.28 34.78 12.60
CA GLN A 34 -4.85 35.88 13.46
C GLN A 34 -4.10 35.40 14.71
N HIS A 35 -4.60 34.36 15.38
CA HIS A 35 -4.11 34.01 16.72
C HIS A 35 -3.09 32.86 16.73
N LEU A 36 -3.06 32.02 15.70
CA LEU A 36 -2.10 30.92 15.63
C LEU A 36 -0.95 31.33 14.70
N PRO A 37 0.32 31.21 15.14
CA PRO A 37 1.48 31.23 14.26
C PRO A 37 1.40 30.13 13.20
N GLN A 38 2.16 30.28 12.11
CA GLN A 38 2.13 29.32 11.00
C GLN A 38 2.52 27.91 11.45
N GLU A 39 3.49 27.79 12.34
CA GLU A 39 4.01 26.52 12.86
C GLU A 39 2.93 25.71 13.59
N LEU A 40 2.03 26.38 14.32
CA LEU A 40 0.90 25.72 14.98
C LEU A 40 -0.16 25.31 13.97
N ARG A 41 -0.41 26.13 12.94
CA ARG A 41 -1.32 25.75 11.85
C ARG A 41 -0.80 24.55 11.07
N ASP A 42 0.49 24.49 10.80
CA ASP A 42 1.13 23.36 10.12
C ASP A 42 1.02 22.06 10.92
N LYS A 43 1.15 22.12 12.26
CA LYS A 43 0.88 20.97 13.14
C LYS A 43 -0.59 20.52 13.07
N ILE A 44 -1.54 21.47 13.05
CA ILE A 44 -2.97 21.16 12.89
C ILE A 44 -3.22 20.50 11.54
N TYR A 45 -2.72 21.08 10.45
CA TYR A 45 -2.86 20.51 9.11
C TYR A 45 -2.29 19.09 9.06
N SER A 46 -1.09 18.90 9.61
CA SER A 46 -0.44 17.59 9.67
C SER A 46 -1.28 16.57 10.40
N HIS A 47 -1.88 16.93 11.54
CA HIS A 47 -2.75 16.03 12.29
C HIS A 47 -4.03 15.66 11.52
N VAL A 48 -4.64 16.63 10.84
CA VAL A 48 -5.83 16.41 10.00
C VAL A 48 -5.51 15.43 8.86
N PHE A 49 -4.42 15.65 8.12
CA PHE A 49 -4.07 14.77 7.01
C PHE A 49 -3.57 13.40 7.45
N PHE A 50 -2.84 13.31 8.57
CA PHE A 50 -2.41 12.02 9.13
C PHE A 50 -3.59 11.16 9.57
N SER A 51 -4.69 11.79 10.00
CA SER A 51 -5.95 11.11 10.34
C SER A 51 -6.83 10.85 9.11
N THR A 52 -6.44 11.37 7.93
CA THR A 52 -7.22 11.27 6.70
C THR A 52 -6.82 10.03 5.92
N ARG A 53 -7.83 9.22 5.56
CA ARG A 53 -7.67 8.02 4.74
C ARG A 53 -8.39 8.17 3.41
N LEU A 54 -7.65 7.95 2.32
CA LEU A 54 -8.17 7.91 0.96
C LEU A 54 -8.37 6.46 0.55
N GLY A 55 -9.61 6.00 0.60
CA GLY A 55 -10.01 4.63 0.23
C GLY A 55 -10.39 4.51 -1.24
N TYR A 56 -9.88 3.49 -1.92
CA TYR A 56 -10.19 3.17 -3.31
C TYR A 56 -10.39 1.67 -3.50
N GLY A 57 -11.13 1.30 -4.54
CA GLY A 57 -11.32 -0.09 -4.97
C GLY A 57 -12.72 -0.62 -4.72
N GLN A 58 -12.87 -1.92 -4.96
CA GLN A 58 -14.11 -2.65 -4.74
C GLN A 58 -13.89 -3.73 -3.70
N ARG A 59 -14.87 -3.88 -2.81
CA ARG A 59 -14.90 -4.94 -1.80
C ARG A 59 -16.06 -5.88 -2.10
N ALA A 60 -15.78 -7.17 -2.24
CA ALA A 60 -16.81 -8.20 -2.22
C ALA A 60 -17.45 -8.24 -0.84
N VAL A 61 -18.78 -8.17 -0.80
CA VAL A 61 -19.58 -8.31 0.42
C VAL A 61 -20.26 -9.68 0.45
N ASP A 62 -20.57 -10.22 -0.72
CA ASP A 62 -21.04 -11.57 -0.92
C ASP A 62 -20.40 -12.14 -2.21
N ARG A 63 -20.77 -13.37 -2.60
CA ARG A 63 -20.30 -14.05 -3.83
C ARG A 63 -20.56 -13.23 -5.10
N ILE A 64 -21.62 -12.42 -5.10
CA ILE A 64 -22.08 -11.66 -6.27
C ILE A 64 -21.90 -10.16 -6.04
N ASP A 65 -22.21 -9.67 -4.83
CA ASP A 65 -22.27 -8.25 -4.54
C ASP A 65 -20.91 -7.64 -4.22
N ARG A 66 -20.60 -6.55 -4.92
CA ARG A 66 -19.40 -5.74 -4.73
C ARG A 66 -19.78 -4.32 -4.35
N ILE A 67 -19.25 -3.84 -3.23
CA ILE A 67 -19.37 -2.45 -2.81
C ILE A 67 -18.15 -1.67 -3.29
N ARG A 68 -18.40 -0.56 -4.00
CA ARG A 68 -17.35 0.40 -4.34
C ARG A 68 -17.00 1.23 -3.11
N ILE A 69 -15.75 1.15 -2.67
CA ILE A 69 -15.25 2.03 -1.61
C ILE A 69 -15.08 3.43 -2.19
N LYS A 70 -15.74 4.39 -1.56
CA LYS A 70 -15.58 5.82 -1.87
C LYS A 70 -14.56 6.41 -0.89
N PRO A 71 -13.68 7.32 -1.35
CA PRO A 71 -12.87 8.10 -0.43
C PRO A 71 -13.78 8.92 0.49
N ALA A 72 -13.30 9.24 1.70
CA ALA A 72 -14.09 10.02 2.65
C ALA A 72 -14.54 11.34 2.01
N GLN A 73 -15.84 11.62 2.10
CA GLN A 73 -16.51 12.68 1.33
C GLN A 73 -15.86 14.06 1.49
N ASN A 74 -15.27 14.32 2.66
CA ASN A 74 -14.64 15.60 3.00
C ASN A 74 -13.13 15.50 3.20
N ALA A 75 -12.48 14.42 2.75
CA ALA A 75 -11.05 14.16 2.98
C ALA A 75 -10.14 15.33 2.57
N LEU A 76 -10.49 16.03 1.49
CA LEU A 76 -9.73 17.16 0.94
C LEU A 76 -10.48 18.49 1.06
N ALA A 77 -11.55 18.56 1.87
CA ALA A 77 -12.39 19.75 1.96
C ALA A 77 -11.58 20.99 2.37
N MET A 78 -10.61 20.84 3.28
CA MET A 78 -9.73 21.93 3.72
C MET A 78 -8.92 22.55 2.56
N LEU A 79 -8.49 21.74 1.59
CA LEU A 79 -7.78 22.20 0.40
C LEU A 79 -8.72 22.86 -0.61
N GLN A 80 -10.01 22.54 -0.58
CA GLN A 80 -11.00 23.03 -1.54
C GLN A 80 -11.69 24.32 -1.07
N THR A 81 -11.90 24.47 0.24
CA THR A 81 -12.69 25.58 0.80
C THR A 81 -11.87 26.81 1.15
N CYS A 82 -10.58 26.67 1.46
CA CYS A 82 -9.72 27.77 1.88
C CYS A 82 -8.46 27.91 1.03
N ARG A 83 -8.39 28.99 0.21
CA ARG A 83 -7.22 29.28 -0.63
C ARG A 83 -5.95 29.54 0.18
N ARG A 84 -6.06 30.19 1.35
CA ARG A 84 -4.90 30.43 2.24
C ARG A 84 -4.36 29.13 2.81
N ALA A 85 -5.22 28.28 3.36
CA ALA A 85 -4.82 26.96 3.84
C ALA A 85 -4.21 26.12 2.72
N LYS A 86 -4.84 26.06 1.53
CA LYS A 86 -4.29 25.36 0.36
C LYS A 86 -2.88 25.83 0.00
N LYS A 87 -2.61 27.15 0.09
CA LYS A 87 -1.29 27.72 -0.18
C LYS A 87 -0.27 27.35 0.92
N GLU A 88 -0.65 27.43 2.19
CA GLU A 88 0.20 27.06 3.33
C GLU A 88 0.57 25.57 3.31
N ILE A 89 -0.41 24.69 3.03
CA ILE A 89 -0.23 23.24 3.00
C ILE A 89 0.58 22.80 1.76
N GLY A 90 0.30 23.37 0.59
CA GLY A 90 0.94 23.00 -0.66
C GLY A 90 0.77 21.51 -0.98
N ASP A 91 1.88 20.82 -1.25
CA ASP A 91 1.92 19.40 -1.58
C ASP A 91 2.26 18.48 -0.39
N THR A 92 2.50 19.05 0.79
CA THR A 92 2.96 18.29 1.96
C THR A 92 1.95 17.25 2.43
N TRP A 93 0.65 17.51 2.23
CA TRP A 93 -0.43 16.61 2.60
C TRP A 93 -0.34 15.23 1.93
N ILE A 94 0.23 15.13 0.71
CA ILE A 94 0.33 13.88 -0.04
C ILE A 94 1.17 12.84 0.72
N GLY A 95 2.21 13.30 1.42
CA GLY A 95 3.05 12.46 2.26
C GLY A 95 2.47 12.18 3.64
N GLN A 96 1.37 12.84 4.02
CA GLN A 96 0.77 12.69 5.36
C GLN A 96 -0.46 11.78 5.34
N VAL A 97 -1.21 11.74 4.23
CA VAL A 97 -2.42 10.94 4.12
C VAL A 97 -2.13 9.45 3.99
N PHE A 98 -3.06 8.62 4.48
CA PHE A 98 -3.05 7.18 4.26
C PHE A 98 -3.85 6.83 3.00
N VAL A 99 -3.18 6.28 1.99
CA VAL A 99 -3.86 5.78 0.79
C VAL A 99 -4.12 4.29 0.93
N SER A 100 -5.36 3.88 0.72
CA SER A 100 -5.83 2.54 1.02
C SER A 100 -6.58 1.94 -0.17
N PHE A 101 -6.06 0.86 -0.72
CA PHE A 101 -6.66 0.12 -1.82
C PHE A 101 -7.25 -1.20 -1.33
N GLU A 102 -8.45 -1.53 -1.80
CA GLU A 102 -9.07 -2.84 -1.53
C GLU A 102 -8.66 -3.92 -2.53
N ASP A 103 -8.13 -3.54 -3.70
CA ASP A 103 -7.67 -4.47 -4.72
C ASP A 103 -6.41 -3.95 -5.45
N PRO A 104 -5.45 -4.83 -5.80
CA PRO A 104 -4.22 -4.42 -6.49
C PRO A 104 -4.45 -3.83 -7.88
N LYS A 105 -5.54 -4.22 -8.56
CA LYS A 105 -5.89 -3.68 -9.87
C LYS A 105 -6.17 -2.18 -9.80
N THR A 106 -7.05 -1.77 -8.91
CA THR A 106 -7.38 -0.36 -8.69
C THR A 106 -6.15 0.42 -8.18
N MET A 107 -5.30 -0.22 -7.37
CA MET A 107 -4.02 0.36 -6.97
C MET A 107 -3.15 0.68 -8.19
N LEU A 108 -2.95 -0.27 -9.10
CA LEU A 108 -2.20 -0.01 -10.33
C LEU A 108 -2.86 1.09 -11.15
N ASP A 109 -4.14 0.95 -11.49
CA ASP A 109 -4.88 1.89 -12.35
C ASP A 109 -4.74 3.34 -11.86
N ILE A 110 -4.79 3.56 -10.53
CA ILE A 110 -4.65 4.88 -9.93
C ILE A 110 -3.18 5.32 -9.86
N LEU A 111 -2.28 4.47 -9.37
CA LEU A 111 -0.89 4.88 -9.12
C LEU A 111 -0.09 5.08 -10.42
N THR A 112 -0.34 4.29 -11.47
CA THR A 112 0.31 4.48 -12.77
C THR A 112 -0.17 5.73 -13.51
N ALA A 113 -1.39 6.21 -13.20
CA ALA A 113 -1.93 7.44 -13.77
C ALA A 113 -1.38 8.71 -13.09
N LEU A 114 -0.73 8.58 -11.92
CA LEU A 114 -0.16 9.72 -11.20
C LEU A 114 1.19 10.16 -11.80
N PRO A 115 1.49 11.47 -11.85
CA PRO A 115 2.81 11.94 -12.22
C PRO A 115 3.89 11.40 -11.26
N PRO A 116 5.11 11.08 -11.74
CA PRO A 116 6.19 10.55 -10.88
C PRO A 116 6.55 11.46 -9.70
N GLY A 117 6.42 12.78 -9.87
CA GLY A 117 6.63 13.77 -8.82
C GLY A 117 5.59 13.71 -7.69
N THR A 118 4.39 13.19 -7.96
CA THR A 118 3.34 12.95 -6.95
C THR A 118 3.54 11.60 -6.29
N LEU A 119 3.79 10.55 -7.09
CA LEU A 119 4.04 9.20 -6.59
C LEU A 119 5.18 9.16 -5.56
N SER A 120 6.28 9.87 -5.84
CA SER A 120 7.45 9.95 -4.96
C SER A 120 7.23 10.76 -3.67
N LYS A 121 6.09 11.46 -3.52
CA LYS A 121 5.70 12.16 -2.29
C LYS A 121 4.83 11.29 -1.38
N MET A 122 4.26 10.19 -1.87
CA MET A 122 3.43 9.30 -1.06
C MET A 122 4.29 8.55 -0.04
N ARG A 123 3.83 8.48 1.22
CA ARG A 123 4.57 7.81 2.30
C ARG A 123 3.83 6.63 2.92
N HIS A 124 2.50 6.64 2.93
CA HIS A 124 1.73 5.62 3.62
C HIS A 124 0.71 4.96 2.68
N LEU A 125 0.91 3.66 2.44
CA LEU A 125 0.09 2.86 1.55
C LEU A 125 -0.46 1.63 2.29
N ARG A 126 -1.75 1.35 2.13
CA ARG A 126 -2.39 0.09 2.51
C ARG A 126 -2.94 -0.58 1.27
N VAL A 127 -2.71 -1.89 1.12
CA VAL A 127 -3.31 -2.71 0.06
C VAL A 127 -3.68 -4.08 0.62
N LYS A 128 -4.65 -4.76 0.01
CA LYS A 128 -4.87 -6.19 0.28
C LYS A 128 -3.81 -7.05 -0.42
N GLY A 129 -3.45 -8.16 0.21
CA GLY A 129 -2.48 -9.14 -0.31
C GLY A 129 -3.01 -10.03 -1.41
N ASP A 130 -4.20 -9.75 -1.95
CA ASP A 130 -4.78 -10.51 -3.05
C ASP A 130 -3.87 -10.47 -4.29
N PRO A 131 -3.77 -11.55 -5.08
CA PRO A 131 -3.09 -11.51 -6.36
C PRO A 131 -3.86 -10.63 -7.35
N LEU A 132 -3.12 -9.99 -8.26
CA LEU A 132 -3.71 -9.32 -9.42
C LEU A 132 -4.12 -10.38 -10.45
N MET A 133 -5.42 -10.50 -10.70
CA MET A 133 -5.96 -11.36 -11.75
C MET A 133 -6.17 -10.56 -13.04
N LEU A 134 -5.60 -11.05 -14.14
CA LEU A 134 -5.86 -10.56 -15.49
C LEU A 134 -6.59 -11.64 -16.27
N SER A 135 -7.80 -11.33 -16.73
CA SER A 135 -8.64 -12.26 -17.50
C SER A 135 -8.43 -12.06 -19.00
N TYR A 136 -8.08 -13.15 -19.67
CA TYR A 136 -7.96 -13.25 -21.13
C TYR A 136 -8.95 -14.28 -21.68
N GLU A 137 -9.15 -14.32 -22.99
CA GLU A 137 -10.04 -15.30 -23.62
C GLU A 137 -9.63 -16.76 -23.33
N ASP A 138 -8.31 -17.01 -23.24
CA ASP A 138 -7.73 -18.34 -23.02
C ASP A 138 -7.50 -18.68 -21.53
N GLY A 139 -7.89 -17.80 -20.61
CA GLY A 139 -7.80 -18.05 -19.17
C GLY A 139 -7.37 -16.85 -18.31
N ASP A 140 -7.31 -17.10 -17.00
CA ASP A 140 -6.93 -16.10 -16.00
C ASP A 140 -5.46 -16.24 -15.60
N VAL A 141 -4.72 -15.13 -15.62
CA VAL A 141 -3.32 -15.05 -15.18
C VAL A 141 -3.24 -14.29 -13.85
N TYR A 142 -2.53 -14.86 -12.88
CA TYR A 142 -2.38 -14.28 -11.55
C TYR A 142 -0.95 -13.77 -11.32
N TYR A 143 -0.84 -12.49 -10.99
CA TYR A 143 0.42 -11.86 -10.58
C TYR A 143 0.44 -11.61 -9.08
N ARG A 144 1.55 -11.95 -8.43
CA ARG A 144 1.75 -11.66 -7.00
C ARG A 144 1.91 -10.16 -6.78
N LEU A 145 1.52 -9.69 -5.59
CA LEU A 145 1.58 -8.29 -5.21
C LEU A 145 3.01 -7.71 -5.32
N ALA A 146 4.04 -8.50 -5.01
CA ALA A 146 5.43 -8.08 -5.16
C ALA A 146 5.75 -7.69 -6.61
N SER A 147 5.36 -8.51 -7.58
CA SER A 147 5.53 -8.24 -9.01
C SER A 147 4.73 -7.00 -9.44
N THR A 148 3.51 -6.83 -8.92
CA THR A 148 2.68 -5.65 -9.15
C THR A 148 3.35 -4.36 -8.68
N LEU A 149 3.98 -4.37 -7.50
CA LEU A 149 4.67 -3.19 -6.95
C LEU A 149 5.92 -2.81 -7.76
N ARG A 150 6.58 -3.77 -8.41
CA ARG A 150 7.73 -3.49 -9.30
C ARG A 150 7.35 -2.63 -10.51
N LEU A 151 6.08 -2.63 -10.91
CA LEU A 151 5.56 -1.79 -12.00
C LEU A 151 5.41 -0.31 -11.62
N LEU A 152 5.66 0.05 -10.35
CA LEU A 152 5.51 1.40 -9.83
C LEU A 152 6.86 2.01 -9.44
N PRO A 153 7.78 2.23 -10.42
CA PRO A 153 9.07 2.83 -10.14
C PRO A 153 8.88 4.25 -9.59
N GLY A 154 9.52 4.55 -8.46
CA GLY A 154 9.46 5.87 -7.81
C GLY A 154 8.60 5.92 -6.56
N LEU A 155 7.97 4.82 -6.16
CA LEU A 155 7.40 4.69 -4.81
C LEU A 155 8.50 4.89 -3.74
N ARG A 156 8.22 5.74 -2.77
CA ARG A 156 9.10 6.07 -1.63
C ARG A 156 8.31 6.07 -0.34
N LEU A 157 7.75 4.91 -0.02
CA LEU A 157 6.89 4.73 1.13
C LEU A 157 7.72 4.72 2.42
N ASP A 158 7.22 5.38 3.45
CA ASP A 158 7.69 5.15 4.81
C ASP A 158 7.06 3.88 5.38
N THR A 159 5.79 3.61 5.06
CA THR A 159 5.09 2.42 5.53
C THR A 159 4.22 1.82 4.41
N LEU A 160 4.46 0.54 4.11
CA LEU A 160 3.59 -0.31 3.31
C LEU A 160 2.85 -1.27 4.24
N THR A 161 1.53 -1.16 4.32
CA THR A 161 0.68 -2.10 5.08
C THR A 161 -0.04 -3.05 4.13
N VAL A 162 0.24 -4.34 4.25
CA VAL A 162 -0.43 -5.39 3.48
C VAL A 162 -1.36 -6.16 4.40
N LEU A 163 -2.62 -6.27 4.01
CA LEU A 163 -3.57 -7.16 4.69
C LEU A 163 -3.53 -8.52 4.02
N GLY A 164 -3.08 -9.54 4.74
CA GLY A 164 -3.16 -10.92 4.30
C GLY A 164 -4.60 -11.35 4.11
N THR A 165 -4.80 -12.18 3.09
CA THR A 165 -6.10 -12.75 2.76
C THR A 165 -5.98 -14.27 2.73
N PRO A 166 -6.99 -14.99 3.25
CA PRO A 166 -7.01 -16.43 3.11
C PRO A 166 -7.00 -16.82 1.63
N PRO A 167 -6.35 -17.94 1.27
CA PRO A 167 -5.79 -18.95 2.16
C PRO A 167 -4.38 -18.60 2.71
N TYR A 168 -4.05 -19.10 3.90
CA TYR A 168 -2.83 -18.73 4.64
C TYR A 168 -1.53 -19.09 3.91
N GLN A 169 -1.53 -20.11 3.04
CA GLN A 169 -0.35 -20.48 2.23
C GLN A 169 -0.03 -19.40 1.18
N VAL A 170 -1.07 -18.86 0.54
CA VAL A 170 -0.92 -17.73 -0.40
C VAL A 170 -0.47 -16.48 0.33
N SER A 171 -0.97 -16.26 1.56
CA SER A 171 -0.51 -15.18 2.42
C SER A 171 0.98 -15.29 2.76
N TYR A 172 1.47 -16.48 3.12
CA TYR A 172 2.89 -16.73 3.39
C TYR A 172 3.77 -16.50 2.16
N ASP A 173 3.38 -17.06 1.00
CA ASP A 173 4.10 -16.87 -0.27
C ASP A 173 4.12 -15.38 -0.68
N THR A 174 2.99 -14.69 -0.51
CA THR A 174 2.91 -13.24 -0.79
C THR A 174 3.85 -12.45 0.10
N LEU A 175 3.89 -12.75 1.41
CA LEU A 175 4.82 -12.11 2.33
C LEU A 175 6.28 -12.42 1.97
N ASN A 176 6.58 -13.66 1.61
CA ASN A 176 7.91 -14.07 1.17
C ASN A 176 8.36 -13.29 -0.07
N GLY A 177 7.51 -13.22 -1.10
CA GLY A 177 7.76 -12.45 -2.32
C GLY A 177 7.91 -10.95 -2.07
N LEU A 178 7.15 -10.37 -1.12
CA LEU A 178 7.33 -8.97 -0.74
C LEU A 178 8.70 -8.73 -0.08
N ILE A 179 9.17 -9.65 0.74
CA ILE A 179 10.47 -9.53 1.41
C ILE A 179 11.61 -9.73 0.39
N SER A 180 11.52 -10.72 -0.49
CA SER A 180 12.59 -11.03 -1.44
C SER A 180 12.65 -10.06 -2.63
N GLU A 181 11.51 -9.69 -3.21
CA GLU A 181 11.47 -9.03 -4.53
C GLU A 181 10.96 -7.59 -4.52
N SER A 182 10.19 -7.18 -3.51
CA SER A 182 9.58 -5.84 -3.50
C SER A 182 10.52 -4.77 -2.95
N CYS A 183 10.40 -3.54 -3.45
CA CYS A 183 11.19 -2.41 -3.02
C CYS A 183 10.35 -1.13 -2.90
N GLY A 184 10.95 -0.04 -2.41
CA GLY A 184 10.29 1.27 -2.35
C GLY A 184 9.52 1.55 -1.06
N TRP A 185 9.79 0.80 0.01
CA TRP A 185 9.25 1.03 1.36
C TRP A 185 10.36 0.99 2.42
N LYS A 186 10.20 1.75 3.51
CA LYS A 186 11.09 1.68 4.69
C LYS A 186 10.60 0.66 5.73
N GLU A 187 9.30 0.58 5.95
CA GLU A 187 8.67 -0.36 6.87
C GLU A 187 7.56 -1.15 6.15
N LEU A 188 7.64 -2.48 6.18
CA LEU A 188 6.58 -3.39 5.74
C LEU A 188 5.80 -3.89 6.96
N ARG A 189 4.50 -3.64 6.99
CA ARG A 189 3.57 -4.17 7.99
C ARG A 189 2.66 -5.18 7.32
N TYR A 190 2.84 -6.45 7.63
CA TYR A 190 1.95 -7.50 7.17
C TYR A 190 0.99 -7.89 8.29
N ILE A 191 -0.32 -7.83 8.02
CA ILE A 191 -1.37 -8.18 8.98
C ILE A 191 -2.09 -9.41 8.44
N SER A 192 -1.84 -10.58 9.01
CA SER A 192 -2.58 -11.80 8.69
C SER A 192 -3.92 -11.86 9.44
N ASP A 193 -4.82 -12.70 8.95
CA ASP A 193 -6.08 -13.07 9.59
C ASP A 193 -5.86 -13.96 10.83
N GLY A 194 -4.84 -14.82 10.80
CA GLY A 194 -4.49 -15.73 11.89
C GLY A 194 -3.01 -16.06 11.97
N SER A 195 -2.65 -16.95 12.91
CA SER A 195 -1.26 -17.41 13.14
C SER A 195 -0.90 -18.63 12.29
N GLU A 196 -1.88 -19.23 11.62
CA GLU A 196 -1.79 -20.38 10.74
C GLU A 196 -0.80 -20.15 9.60
N VAL A 197 -0.63 -18.88 9.16
CA VAL A 197 0.37 -18.45 8.18
C VAL A 197 1.80 -18.84 8.58
N LEU A 198 2.08 -19.01 9.88
CA LEU A 198 3.38 -19.44 10.37
C LEU A 198 3.43 -20.93 10.67
N GLY A 199 2.30 -21.64 10.79
CA GLY A 199 2.23 -22.99 11.33
C GLY A 199 1.77 -24.08 10.35
N PHE A 200 1.30 -23.75 9.15
CA PHE A 200 0.66 -24.72 8.27
C PHE A 200 1.56 -25.89 7.82
N PRO A 201 1.02 -27.11 7.64
CA PRO A 201 1.81 -28.23 7.14
C PRO A 201 2.19 -28.01 5.67
N ARG A 202 3.24 -28.69 5.21
CA ARG A 202 3.59 -28.71 3.79
C ARG A 202 2.38 -29.19 2.99
N LEU A 203 1.99 -28.40 1.99
CA LEU A 203 1.06 -28.89 0.98
C LEU A 203 1.83 -29.87 0.09
N GLU A 204 1.28 -31.09 -0.06
CA GLU A 204 1.76 -32.00 -1.09
C GLU A 204 1.67 -31.30 -2.46
N PRO A 205 2.66 -31.48 -3.34
CA PRO A 205 2.62 -30.89 -4.66
C PRO A 205 1.30 -31.28 -5.34
N LEU A 206 0.54 -30.30 -5.84
CA LEU A 206 -0.33 -30.58 -6.98
C LEU A 206 0.59 -31.19 -8.06
N ASP A 207 0.14 -32.24 -8.76
CA ASP A 207 0.90 -33.00 -9.77
C ASP A 207 1.49 -32.09 -10.87
N SER A 208 2.54 -31.35 -10.54
CA SER A 208 3.28 -30.45 -11.40
C SER A 208 4.69 -31.01 -11.53
N ASP A 209 5.09 -31.33 -12.76
CA ASP A 209 6.45 -31.77 -13.08
C ASP A 209 7.52 -30.70 -12.80
N ASP A 210 7.09 -29.49 -12.46
CA ASP A 210 7.96 -28.35 -12.21
C ASP A 210 8.49 -28.34 -10.76
N GLU A 211 9.76 -28.72 -10.58
CA GLU A 211 10.45 -28.76 -9.27
C GLU A 211 10.38 -27.42 -8.50
N VAL A 212 10.25 -26.30 -9.21
CA VAL A 212 10.11 -24.96 -8.62
C VAL A 212 8.74 -24.77 -7.97
N GLU A 213 7.67 -25.33 -8.54
CA GLU A 213 6.32 -25.26 -7.96
C GLU A 213 6.18 -26.19 -6.75
N LYS A 214 6.88 -27.33 -6.74
CA LYS A 214 6.89 -28.30 -5.62
C LYS A 214 7.35 -27.73 -4.28
N HIS A 215 8.11 -26.63 -4.30
CA HIS A 215 8.70 -26.00 -3.11
C HIS A 215 8.09 -24.64 -2.77
N ARG A 216 7.11 -24.15 -3.56
CA ARG A 216 6.55 -22.79 -3.43
C ARG A 216 5.97 -22.49 -2.04
N TYR A 217 5.43 -23.50 -1.36
CA TYR A 217 4.80 -23.35 -0.04
C TYR A 217 5.59 -23.99 1.11
N TRP A 218 6.89 -24.23 0.94
CA TRP A 218 7.70 -24.78 2.03
C TRP A 218 8.12 -23.67 3.01
N ARG A 219 7.64 -23.76 4.25
CA ARG A 219 8.01 -22.86 5.34
C ARG A 219 9.47 -23.02 5.75
N LYS A 220 10.06 -21.90 6.15
CA LYS A 220 11.39 -21.82 6.77
C LYS A 220 11.24 -21.18 8.16
N PRO A 221 12.19 -21.40 9.08
CA PRO A 221 12.08 -20.91 10.45
C PRO A 221 12.12 -19.37 10.49
N GLN A 222 11.09 -18.77 11.08
CA GLN A 222 10.93 -17.31 11.19
C GLN A 222 11.14 -16.80 12.62
N PRO A 223 11.71 -15.59 12.81
CA PRO A 223 12.03 -14.58 11.79
C PRO A 223 13.41 -14.72 11.13
N ALA A 224 14.22 -15.72 11.53
CA ALA A 224 15.62 -15.83 11.11
C ALA A 224 15.79 -15.91 9.58
N HIS A 225 14.95 -16.66 8.88
CA HIS A 225 15.04 -16.75 7.43
C HIS A 225 14.75 -15.40 6.75
N TRP A 226 13.65 -14.73 7.11
CA TRP A 226 13.33 -13.41 6.55
C TRP A 226 14.38 -12.35 6.87
N GLN A 227 14.98 -12.42 8.05
CA GLN A 227 16.08 -11.53 8.44
C GLN A 227 17.28 -11.70 7.50
N SER A 228 17.72 -12.93 7.24
CA SER A 228 18.81 -13.23 6.30
C SER A 228 18.50 -12.74 4.88
N VAL A 229 17.27 -12.94 4.40
CA VAL A 229 16.86 -12.46 3.06
C VAL A 229 16.94 -10.93 2.96
N LEU A 230 16.54 -10.20 4.00
CA LEU A 230 16.66 -8.73 4.02
C LEU A 230 18.12 -8.27 4.11
N GLU A 231 18.94 -8.95 4.91
CA GLU A 231 20.37 -8.64 5.03
C GLU A 231 21.09 -8.82 3.69
N ASP A 232 20.78 -9.88 2.95
CA ASP A 232 21.33 -10.14 1.61
C ASP A 232 20.87 -9.09 0.59
N ARG A 233 19.59 -8.69 0.64
CA ARG A 233 18.98 -7.75 -0.31
C ARG A 233 19.41 -6.30 -0.08
N ASP A 234 19.33 -5.82 1.16
CA ASP A 234 19.55 -4.40 1.51
C ASP A 234 20.99 -4.14 2.00
N GLY A 235 21.75 -5.20 2.24
CA GLY A 235 23.09 -5.17 2.83
C GLY A 235 23.05 -4.92 4.34
N ALA A 236 23.95 -5.59 5.08
CA ALA A 236 24.02 -5.52 6.54
C ALA A 236 24.14 -4.09 7.12
N LEU A 237 24.67 -3.14 6.35
CA LEU A 237 24.81 -1.74 6.77
C LEU A 237 23.46 -1.01 6.93
N SER A 238 22.43 -1.45 6.20
CA SER A 238 21.08 -0.88 6.29
C SER A 238 20.34 -1.29 7.57
N LYS A 239 20.87 -2.28 8.32
CA LYS A 239 20.30 -2.82 9.56
C LYS A 239 18.81 -3.14 9.43
N PRO A 240 18.41 -3.96 8.44
CA PRO A 240 17.02 -4.36 8.32
C PRO A 240 16.63 -5.16 9.57
N SER A 241 15.35 -5.14 9.93
CA SER A 241 14.87 -5.90 11.08
C SER A 241 13.49 -6.49 10.80
N VAL A 242 13.31 -7.75 11.21
CA VAL A 242 12.03 -8.45 11.16
C VAL A 242 11.55 -8.71 12.58
N ALA A 243 10.31 -8.32 12.85
CA ALA A 243 9.64 -8.61 14.11
C ALA A 243 8.24 -9.14 13.84
N ILE A 244 7.90 -10.26 14.49
CA ILE A 244 6.58 -10.87 14.41
C ILE A 244 5.86 -10.60 15.72
N TYR A 245 4.62 -10.16 15.64
CA TYR A 245 3.77 -9.89 16.80
C TYR A 245 2.50 -10.73 16.72
N ARG A 246 2.13 -11.39 17.82
CA ARG A 246 0.83 -12.05 18.01
C ARG A 246 -0.03 -11.22 18.96
N SER A 247 -1.34 -11.16 18.71
CA SER A 247 -2.25 -10.54 19.67
C SER A 247 -2.35 -11.39 20.94
N THR A 248 -2.41 -10.74 22.10
CA THR A 248 -2.67 -11.39 23.39
C THR A 248 -4.16 -11.50 23.70
N VAL A 249 -5.02 -10.87 22.90
CA VAL A 249 -6.47 -10.81 23.12
C VAL A 249 -7.16 -11.65 22.05
N SER A 250 -7.73 -12.78 22.47
CA SER A 250 -8.49 -13.66 21.56
C SER A 250 -9.72 -12.95 21.00
N GLY A 251 -10.01 -13.19 19.71
CA GLY A 251 -11.23 -12.73 19.04
C GLY A 251 -11.32 -11.22 18.75
N CYS A 252 -10.32 -10.42 19.13
CA CYS A 252 -10.35 -8.97 18.90
C CYS A 252 -9.57 -8.58 17.62
N LEU A 253 -10.29 -8.36 16.53
CA LEU A 253 -9.72 -7.89 15.27
C LEU A 253 -8.94 -6.58 15.47
N GLY A 254 -7.75 -6.51 14.90
CA GLY A 254 -6.88 -5.32 14.97
C GLY A 254 -6.17 -5.12 16.32
N SER A 255 -6.38 -6.00 17.31
CA SER A 255 -5.68 -5.93 18.61
C SER A 255 -4.15 -5.98 18.45
N VAL A 256 -3.63 -6.69 17.44
CA VAL A 256 -2.19 -6.76 17.16
C VAL A 256 -1.56 -5.39 16.80
N MET A 257 -2.37 -4.42 16.39
CA MET A 257 -1.90 -3.07 16.05
C MET A 257 -1.64 -2.20 17.28
N ASN A 258 -2.24 -2.55 18.42
CA ASN A 258 -2.01 -1.85 19.68
C ASN A 258 -0.81 -2.48 20.40
N ALA A 259 0.17 -1.64 20.76
CA ALA A 259 1.40 -2.06 21.41
C ALA A 259 1.15 -2.77 22.76
N ASN A 260 0.06 -2.43 23.46
CA ASN A 260 -0.27 -3.00 24.75
C ASN A 260 -0.91 -4.38 24.67
N THR A 261 -1.41 -4.77 23.49
CA THR A 261 -2.17 -6.02 23.29
C THR A 261 -1.50 -6.95 22.29
N ARG A 262 -0.18 -6.79 22.12
CA ARG A 262 0.64 -7.64 21.25
C ARG A 262 1.89 -8.12 21.97
N LYS A 263 2.34 -9.33 21.66
CA LYS A 263 3.60 -9.91 22.16
C LYS A 263 4.46 -10.35 20.98
N ARG A 264 5.78 -10.18 21.11
CA ARG A 264 6.73 -10.67 20.11
C ARG A 264 6.69 -12.21 20.06
N PHE A 265 6.71 -12.74 18.85
CA PHE A 265 6.68 -14.17 18.58
C PHE A 265 7.91 -14.57 17.77
N GLU A 266 8.50 -15.70 18.11
CA GLU A 266 9.63 -16.31 17.41
C GLU A 266 9.37 -17.82 17.34
N GLN A 267 9.59 -18.43 16.18
CA GLN A 267 9.43 -19.88 16.06
C GLN A 267 10.64 -20.55 16.68
N ASN A 268 10.38 -21.46 17.62
CA ASN A 268 11.43 -22.27 18.23
C ASN A 268 12.01 -23.21 17.16
N MET A 269 13.31 -23.11 16.91
CA MET A 269 13.99 -24.09 16.06
C MET A 269 14.10 -25.42 16.81
N PRO A 270 13.83 -26.56 16.15
CA PRO A 270 14.19 -27.86 16.69
C PRO A 270 15.71 -27.95 16.92
N GLU A 271 16.12 -28.46 18.08
CA GLU A 271 17.54 -28.58 18.46
C GLU A 271 18.29 -29.66 17.64
N HIS A 272 17.58 -30.66 17.13
CA HIS A 272 18.16 -31.78 16.39
C HIS A 272 18.22 -31.51 14.87
N SER A 273 19.37 -31.82 14.24
CA SER A 273 19.64 -31.60 12.82
C SER A 273 18.64 -32.31 11.90
N THR A 274 18.25 -33.54 12.23
CA THR A 274 17.27 -34.34 11.47
C THR A 274 15.86 -33.70 11.47
N THR A 275 15.52 -32.97 12.53
CA THR A 275 14.24 -32.26 12.66
C THR A 275 14.26 -30.88 12.00
N ARG A 276 15.45 -30.31 11.78
CA ARG A 276 15.64 -29.06 11.03
C ARG A 276 15.39 -29.24 9.53
N GLU A 277 15.85 -30.35 8.96
CA GLU A 277 15.56 -30.71 7.56
C GLU A 277 14.07 -31.02 7.34
N ALA A 278 13.37 -31.45 8.40
CA ALA A 278 11.93 -31.70 8.39
C ALA A 278 11.05 -30.49 8.78
N PHE A 279 11.64 -29.30 9.01
CA PHE A 279 10.88 -28.13 9.44
C PHE A 279 9.88 -27.70 8.36
N GLY A 280 8.65 -27.40 8.77
CA GLY A 280 7.58 -27.01 7.85
C GLY A 280 6.92 -28.17 7.10
N ILE A 281 7.32 -29.43 7.34
CA ILE A 281 6.65 -30.61 6.78
C ILE A 281 5.34 -30.88 7.52
N THR A 282 5.38 -30.91 8.85
CA THR A 282 4.21 -31.05 9.72
C THR A 282 3.69 -29.70 10.17
N GLU A 283 2.44 -29.65 10.62
CA GLU A 283 1.88 -28.48 11.29
C GLU A 283 2.63 -28.20 12.59
N ASP A 284 2.95 -26.93 12.87
CA ASP A 284 3.55 -26.53 14.14
C ASP A 284 2.47 -26.59 15.24
N ALA A 285 2.80 -27.09 16.43
CA ALA A 285 1.91 -26.97 17.59
C ALA A 285 1.73 -25.48 17.94
N GLY A 286 0.49 -24.99 17.83
CA GLY A 286 0.11 -23.56 17.86
C GLY A 286 0.42 -22.80 19.15
#